data_AF-A0A975BSG6-F1
#
_entry.id   AF-A0A975BSG6-F1
#
_cell.length_a   1.000
_cell.length_b   1.000
_cell.length_c   1.000
_cell.angle_alpha   90.00
_cell.angle_beta   90.00
_cell.angle_gamma   90.00
#
_symmetry.space_group_name_H-M   'P 1'
#
loop_
_entity.id
_entity.type
_entity.pdbx_description
1 polymer ?
#
loop_
_entity_poly.entity_id
_entity_poly.type
_entity_poly.pdbx_seq_one_letter_code
_entity_poly.pdbx_strand_id
1 'polypeptide(L)'
;MNKKTSESAPGRNRTICLPFDRETYDGTVSDDFQFRLYIDEMFSSHPELFPPETGRGWRMKDKYISKKQNVMIRRIEISGIAHTIRPWRRNAFSAFPSRTAPLRNP
;
A
#
# COMPACT_ATOMS: atom_id res chain seq x y z
N MET A 1 24.65 20.48 -9.91
CA MET A 1 25.17 19.09 -9.86
C MET A 1 24.22 18.26 -9.01
N ASN A 2 23.29 17.52 -9.64
CA ASN A 2 22.13 16.91 -8.98
C ASN A 2 22.53 15.66 -8.20
N LYS A 3 22.29 15.64 -6.88
CA LYS A 3 22.56 14.50 -6.02
C LYS A 3 21.59 13.36 -6.36
N LYS A 4 22.12 12.30 -6.98
CA LYS A 4 21.52 10.96 -6.92
C LYS A 4 21.65 10.47 -5.49
N THR A 5 20.56 10.34 -4.76
CA THR A 5 20.55 9.60 -3.49
C THR A 5 19.85 8.27 -3.72
N SER A 6 20.53 7.39 -4.43
CA SER A 6 20.38 5.95 -4.28
C SER A 6 21.10 5.56 -2.99
N GLU A 7 20.43 5.71 -1.84
CA GLU A 7 21.00 5.31 -0.57
C GLU A 7 20.00 4.44 0.18
N SER A 8 20.22 3.14 0.01
CA SER A 8 19.53 2.03 0.65
C SER A 8 19.80 2.05 2.17
N ALA A 9 19.17 2.96 2.91
CA ALA A 9 19.27 3.00 4.36
C ALA A 9 18.29 1.97 5.02
N PRO A 10 18.76 1.13 5.97
CA PRO A 10 17.92 0.23 6.73
C PRO A 10 17.23 1.03 7.85
N GLY A 11 15.99 1.48 7.63
CA GLY A 11 15.23 2.14 8.70
C GLY A 11 14.21 3.19 8.28
N ARG A 12 14.15 3.61 7.01
CA ARG A 12 13.04 4.46 6.53
C ARG A 12 11.86 3.58 6.12
N ASN A 13 10.70 3.84 6.73
CA ASN A 13 9.43 3.21 6.35
C ASN A 13 9.09 3.62 4.91
N ARG A 14 9.46 2.78 3.94
CA ARG A 14 9.21 3.00 2.49
C ARG A 14 7.79 2.55 2.14
N THR A 15 6.81 3.10 2.83
CA THR A 15 5.39 2.81 2.61
C THR A 15 4.75 3.99 1.90
N ILE A 16 4.13 3.73 0.74
CA ILE A 16 3.32 4.71 0.03
C ILE A 16 1.87 4.40 0.39
N CYS A 17 1.20 5.35 1.03
CA CYS A 17 -0.21 5.26 1.37
C CYS A 17 -1.01 5.94 0.25
N LEU A 18 -1.89 5.19 -0.39
CA LEU A 18 -2.77 5.71 -1.45
C LEU A 18 -4.21 5.73 -0.95
N PRO A 19 -5.01 6.74 -1.29
CA PRO A 19 -6.43 6.75 -0.95
C PRO A 19 -7.10 5.63 -1.77
N PHE A 20 -7.26 4.46 -1.17
CA PHE A 20 -7.80 3.26 -1.83
C PHE A 20 -9.01 2.79 -1.04
N ASP A 21 -10.11 2.53 -1.74
CA ASP A 21 -11.26 1.85 -1.15
C ASP A 21 -10.93 0.38 -0.94
N ARG A 22 -11.25 -0.15 0.25
CA ARG A 22 -10.87 -1.51 0.62
C ARG A 22 -11.41 -2.57 -0.35
N GLU A 23 -12.66 -2.42 -0.78
CA GLU A 23 -13.32 -3.35 -1.70
C GLU A 23 -12.64 -3.36 -3.06
N THR A 24 -12.38 -2.17 -3.62
CA THR A 24 -11.63 -1.99 -4.87
C THR A 24 -10.21 -2.52 -4.72
N TYR A 25 -9.57 -2.29 -3.58
CA TYR A 25 -8.19 -2.73 -3.33
C TYR A 25 -8.10 -4.25 -3.35
N ASP A 26 -8.93 -4.95 -2.59
CA ASP A 26 -8.86 -6.41 -2.49
C ASP A 26 -9.12 -7.11 -3.84
N GLY A 27 -9.94 -6.51 -4.72
CA GLY A 27 -10.16 -7.00 -6.09
C GLY A 27 -9.03 -6.65 -7.07
N THR A 28 -8.56 -5.40 -7.05
CA THR A 28 -7.58 -4.89 -8.03
C THR A 28 -6.14 -5.25 -7.68
N VAL A 29 -5.81 -5.44 -6.41
CA VAL A 29 -4.44 -5.79 -5.96
C VAL A 29 -3.97 -7.13 -6.50
N SER A 30 -4.90 -8.04 -6.81
CA SER A 30 -4.62 -9.32 -7.45
C SER A 30 -4.26 -9.18 -8.92
N ASP A 31 -4.91 -8.22 -9.60
CA ASP A 31 -4.78 -7.92 -11.02
C ASP A 31 -3.68 -6.88 -11.28
N ASP A 32 -2.63 -7.33 -11.95
CA ASP A 32 -1.46 -6.52 -12.26
C ASP A 32 -1.79 -5.35 -13.21
N PHE A 33 -2.79 -5.50 -14.09
CA PHE A 33 -3.16 -4.45 -15.04
C PHE A 33 -3.98 -3.34 -14.37
N GLN A 34 -5.02 -3.72 -13.62
CA GLN A 34 -5.87 -2.77 -12.89
C GLN A 34 -5.06 -1.99 -11.85
N PHE A 35 -4.18 -2.67 -11.12
CA PHE A 35 -3.29 -2.01 -10.17
C PHE A 35 -2.39 -0.97 -10.84
N ARG A 36 -1.93 -1.22 -12.08
CA ARG A 36 -1.08 -0.29 -12.81
C ARG A 36 -1.81 0.97 -13.22
N LEU A 37 -2.98 0.83 -13.82
CA LEU A 37 -3.83 1.95 -14.20
C LEU A 37 -4.13 2.86 -13.02
N TYR A 38 -4.42 2.26 -11.87
CA TYR A 38 -4.72 3.00 -10.65
C TYR A 38 -3.51 3.80 -10.14
N ILE A 39 -2.32 3.21 -10.14
CA ILE A 39 -1.10 3.92 -9.73
C ILE A 39 -0.82 5.08 -10.68
N ASP A 40 -1.04 4.91 -11.97
CA ASP A 40 -0.84 5.97 -12.96
C ASP A 40 -1.86 7.12 -12.77
N GLU A 41 -3.13 6.80 -12.48
CA GLU A 41 -4.16 7.79 -12.14
C GLU A 41 -3.82 8.55 -10.84
N MET A 42 -3.36 7.82 -9.81
CA MET A 42 -2.92 8.41 -8.55
C MET A 42 -1.67 9.27 -8.71
N PHE A 43 -0.74 8.87 -9.57
CA PHE A 43 0.44 9.66 -9.88
C PHE A 43 0.06 10.97 -10.60
N SER A 44 -0.96 10.92 -11.47
CA SER A 44 -1.50 12.12 -12.13
C SER A 44 -2.25 13.03 -11.17
N SER A 45 -2.99 12.46 -10.20
CA SER A 45 -3.83 13.23 -9.28
C SER A 45 -3.06 13.76 -8.07
N HIS A 46 -2.11 12.97 -7.55
CA HIS A 46 -1.36 13.23 -6.33
C HIS A 46 0.12 12.87 -6.48
N PRO A 47 0.87 13.57 -7.34
CA PRO A 47 2.30 13.31 -7.54
C PRO A 47 3.12 13.49 -6.26
N GLU A 48 2.62 14.28 -5.29
CA GLU A 48 3.22 14.51 -3.97
C GLU A 48 3.28 13.28 -3.06
N LEU A 49 2.39 12.30 -3.28
CA LEU A 49 2.40 11.03 -2.53
C LEU A 49 3.53 10.11 -2.97
N PHE A 50 4.04 10.34 -4.18
CA PHE A 50 5.03 9.51 -4.80
C PHE A 50 6.42 10.12 -4.63
N PRO A 51 7.46 9.29 -4.46
CA PRO A 51 8.82 9.76 -4.56
C PRO A 51 9.06 10.39 -5.94
N PRO A 52 9.90 11.43 -6.05
CA PRO A 52 10.20 12.09 -7.32
C PRO A 52 10.84 11.13 -8.33
N GLU A 53 11.42 10.01 -7.88
CA GLU A 53 11.95 8.98 -8.75
C GLU A 53 10.87 8.21 -9.54
N THR A 54 9.60 8.30 -9.16
CA THR A 54 8.47 7.61 -9.83
C THR A 54 8.27 8.09 -11.26
N GLY A 55 8.61 9.35 -11.55
CA GLY A 55 8.58 9.89 -12.92
C GLY A 55 9.57 9.22 -13.89
N ARG A 56 10.54 8.45 -13.39
CA ARG A 56 11.45 7.63 -14.22
C ARG A 56 10.88 6.25 -14.55
N GLY A 57 9.69 5.95 -14.03
CA GLY A 57 9.05 4.64 -14.11
C GLY A 57 9.27 3.79 -12.86
N TRP A 58 8.38 2.82 -12.72
CA TRP A 58 8.36 1.88 -11.60
C TRP A 58 8.03 0.46 -12.11
N ARG A 59 8.37 -0.53 -11.31
CA ARG A 59 8.15 -1.96 -11.62
C ARG A 59 7.37 -2.63 -10.52
N MET A 60 6.56 -3.63 -10.87
CA MET A 60 5.98 -4.51 -9.85
C MET A 60 7.03 -5.49 -9.36
N LYS A 61 7.11 -5.66 -8.04
CA LYS A 61 8.10 -6.52 -7.40
C LYS A 61 7.44 -7.76 -6.80
N ASP A 62 6.76 -7.58 -5.66
CA ASP A 62 6.19 -8.69 -4.88
C ASP A 62 4.73 -8.42 -4.53
N LYS A 63 3.94 -9.49 -4.40
CA LYS A 63 2.61 -9.46 -3.78
C LYS A 63 2.50 -10.53 -2.70
N TYR A 64 2.02 -10.18 -1.51
CA TYR A 64 1.85 -11.13 -0.42
C TYR A 64 0.71 -10.72 0.51
N ILE A 65 0.04 -11.71 1.10
CA ILE A 65 -1.03 -11.46 2.09
C ILE A 65 -0.41 -11.33 3.48
N SER A 66 -0.69 -10.23 4.16
CA SER A 66 -0.30 -10.06 5.56
C SER A 66 -1.21 -10.87 6.46
N LYS A 67 -0.71 -11.98 7.02
CA LYS A 67 -1.47 -12.84 7.95
C LYS A 67 -2.04 -12.08 9.16
N LYS A 68 -1.33 -11.05 9.65
CA LYS A 68 -1.77 -10.26 10.83
C LYS A 68 -2.92 -9.31 10.56
N GLN A 69 -3.09 -8.88 9.31
CA GLN A 69 -4.09 -7.86 8.94
C GLN A 69 -5.10 -8.38 7.91
N ASN A 70 -4.88 -9.59 7.39
CA ASN A 70 -5.62 -10.21 6.30
C ASN A 70 -5.86 -9.26 5.12
N VAL A 71 -4.81 -8.53 4.74
CA VAL A 71 -4.82 -7.62 3.59
C VAL A 71 -3.71 -8.04 2.62
N MET A 72 -4.01 -7.98 1.33
CA MET A 72 -2.98 -8.14 0.31
C MET A 72 -2.06 -6.93 0.36
N ILE A 73 -0.76 -7.15 0.24
CA ILE A 73 0.24 -6.09 0.21
C ILE A 73 0.99 -6.23 -1.10
N ARG A 74 1.09 -5.12 -1.80
CA ARG A 74 1.83 -5.05 -3.05
C ARG A 74 3.06 -4.17 -2.89
N ARG A 75 4.19 -4.64 -3.39
CA ARG A 75 5.45 -3.91 -3.40
C ARG A 75 5.80 -3.53 -4.83
N ILE A 76 6.17 -2.27 -5.01
CA ILE A 76 6.67 -1.74 -6.26
C ILE A 76 8.12 -1.31 -6.07
N GLU A 77 8.90 -1.42 -7.13
CA GLU A 77 10.28 -0.96 -7.17
C GLU A 77 10.35 0.33 -7.99
N ILE A 78 10.84 1.39 -7.36
CA ILE A 78 10.99 2.71 -7.97
C ILE A 78 12.48 3.01 -7.97
N SER A 79 13.09 3.12 -9.15
CA SER A 79 14.54 3.39 -9.29
C SER A 79 15.45 2.51 -8.40
N GLY A 80 15.15 1.21 -8.28
CA GLY A 80 15.92 0.27 -7.46
C GLY A 80 15.51 0.20 -5.98
N ILE A 81 14.54 1.01 -5.57
CA ILE A 81 14.06 1.08 -4.18
C ILE A 81 12.71 0.37 -4.07
N ALA A 82 12.63 -0.65 -3.22
CA ALA A 82 11.36 -1.31 -2.94
C ALA A 82 10.49 -0.47 -1.99
N HIS A 83 9.31 -0.11 -2.47
CA HIS A 83 8.24 0.58 -1.74
C HIS A 83 7.05 -0.35 -1.53
N THR A 84 6.46 -0.30 -0.34
CA THR A 84 5.25 -1.04 -0.02
C THR A 84 4.04 -0.14 -0.25
N ILE A 85 3.14 -0.56 -1.13
CA ILE A 85 1.85 0.11 -1.33
C ILE A 85 0.89 -0.37 -0.26
N ARG A 86 0.24 0.58 0.40
CA ARG A 86 -0.84 0.33 1.33
C ARG A 86 -2.03 1.22 0.99
N PRO A 87 -3.25 0.71 1.12
CA PRO A 87 -4.40 1.59 1.18
C PRO A 87 -4.24 2.49 2.41
N TRP A 88 -4.58 3.77 2.27
CA TRP A 88 -4.72 4.67 3.41
C TRP A 88 -5.74 4.03 4.34
N ARG A 89 -5.32 3.71 5.57
CA ARG A 89 -6.28 3.44 6.62
C ARG A 89 -7.05 4.73 6.90
N ARG A 90 -8.22 4.90 6.29
CA ARG A 90 -9.31 5.55 6.99
C ARG A 90 -9.60 4.66 8.20
N ASN A 91 -9.41 5.18 9.41
CA ASN A 91 -9.50 4.43 10.65
C ASN A 91 -10.75 3.52 10.70
N ALA A 92 -10.58 2.23 10.45
CA ALA A 92 -11.49 1.21 10.95
C ALA A 92 -10.90 0.67 12.26
N PHE A 93 -10.83 1.54 13.27
CA PHE A 93 -10.79 1.12 14.67
C PHE A 93 -12.20 0.70 15.14
N SER A 94 -12.98 0.05 14.27
CA SER A 94 -14.36 -0.35 14.52
C SER A 94 -14.68 -1.67 13.83
N ALA A 95 -13.92 -2.72 14.15
CA ALA A 95 -14.38 -4.11 14.05
C ALA A 95 -13.39 -5.05 14.76
N PHE A 96 -13.07 -4.77 16.03
CA PHE A 96 -13.04 -5.90 16.94
C PHE A 96 -14.51 -6.23 17.22
N PRO A 97 -14.97 -7.47 16.99
CA PRO A 97 -16.34 -7.82 17.34
C PRO A 97 -16.53 -7.61 18.84
N SER A 98 -17.33 -6.62 19.18
CA SER A 98 -17.88 -6.43 20.52
C SER A 98 -18.65 -7.70 20.90
N ARG A 99 -18.14 -8.41 21.91
CA ARG A 99 -18.88 -9.33 22.80
C ARG A 99 -19.60 -10.52 22.17
N THR A 100 -19.25 -11.69 22.69
CA THR A 100 -20.28 -12.51 23.34
C THR A 100 -19.73 -12.92 24.70
N ALA A 101 -20.07 -12.15 25.74
CA ALA A 101 -20.00 -12.67 27.09
C ALA A 101 -21.02 -13.81 27.19
N PRO A 102 -20.68 -15.00 27.69
CA PRO A 102 -21.72 -15.98 27.97
C PRO A 102 -22.63 -15.39 29.05
N LEU A 103 -23.91 -15.25 28.70
CA LEU A 103 -24.98 -14.96 29.63
C LEU A 103 -24.93 -16.01 30.73
N ARG A 104 -24.59 -15.55 31.93
CA ARG A 104 -24.88 -16.23 33.19
C ARG A 104 -26.38 -16.54 33.20
N ASN A 105 -26.75 -17.78 33.50
CA ASN A 105 -28.11 -18.16 33.87
C ASN A 105 -28.04 -19.33 34.87
N PRO A 106 -29.12 -19.52 35.66
CA PRO A 106 -29.20 -19.12 37.07
C PRO A 106 -28.57 -20.09 38.07
#